data_AF-A0A3M1LH04-F1
#
_entry.id   AF-A0A3M1LH04-F1
#
_cell.length_a   1.000
_cell.length_b   1.000
_cell.length_c   1.000
_cell.angle_alpha   90.00
_cell.angle_beta   90.00
_cell.angle_gamma   90.00
#
_symmetry.space_group_name_H-M   'P 1'
#
loop_
_entity.id
_entity.type
_entity.pdbx_description
1 polymer ?
#
loop_
_entity_poly.entity_id
_entity_poly.type
_entity_poly.pdbx_seq_one_letter_code
_entity_poly.pdbx_strand_id
1 'polypeptide(L)'
;MIGTWPPELLLAATGLSFLIAGGLLVLLLRYMGGGGDQGKRRREPRPEETSSAQEVVRQETGLAHRPEVAMSLRPVMRLLRDQEDRLVVEVEGQRYRHLTEIRDGGVGRQVVAIIQDLIAFAGPVVAARLEAQQATSSTPSSGGSAEPSAAEEETAPADPEAAAAFLRELTRQGSPPPRRSRPLLSIDPVPFRRQDMRLWERPGIQLNLAEEVEAILQRRLLAEPTLRERQIHVTQAPDGTLRIQVDTAFYAS
;
A
#
# COMPACT_ATOMS: atom_id res chain seq x y z
N MET A 1 -21.99 -16.41 -26.46
CA MET A 1 -22.31 -15.25 -27.32
C MET A 1 -21.37 -14.13 -26.92
N ILE A 2 -20.47 -13.72 -27.83
CA ILE A 2 -19.49 -12.65 -27.57
C ILE A 2 -20.21 -11.33 -27.87
N GLY A 3 -20.51 -10.54 -26.84
CA GLY A 3 -21.14 -9.23 -27.00
C GLY A 3 -20.19 -8.27 -27.69
N THR A 4 -20.46 -7.94 -28.95
CA THR A 4 -19.74 -6.90 -29.69
C THR A 4 -20.12 -5.55 -29.12
N TRP A 5 -19.15 -4.86 -28.52
CA TRP A 5 -19.36 -3.52 -27.98
C TRP A 5 -19.58 -2.53 -29.14
N PRO A 6 -20.49 -1.55 -29.00
CA PRO A 6 -20.73 -0.57 -30.04
C PRO A 6 -19.44 0.25 -30.29
N PRO A 7 -19.07 0.49 -31.56
CA PRO A 7 -17.80 1.12 -31.94
C PRO A 7 -17.64 2.54 -31.40
N GLU A 8 -18.73 3.21 -31.02
CA GLU A 8 -18.71 4.54 -30.41
C GLU A 8 -18.09 4.54 -29.01
N LEU A 9 -18.26 3.46 -28.23
CA LEU A 9 -17.64 3.33 -26.90
C LEU A 9 -16.12 3.12 -27.00
N LEU A 10 -15.64 2.48 -28.07
CA LEU A 10 -14.21 2.33 -28.33
C LEU A 10 -13.52 3.68 -28.61
N LEU A 11 -14.19 4.58 -29.33
CA LEU A 11 -13.67 5.93 -29.58
C LEU A 11 -13.68 6.81 -28.31
N ALA A 12 -14.73 6.71 -27.49
CA ALA A 12 -14.80 7.44 -26.22
C ALA A 12 -13.72 6.98 -25.21
N ALA A 13 -13.50 5.67 -25.10
CA ALA A 13 -12.52 5.10 -24.19
C ALA A 13 -11.08 5.50 -24.54
N THR A 14 -10.75 5.54 -25.84
CA THR A 14 -9.42 5.97 -26.30
C THR A 14 -9.18 7.46 -26.02
N GLY A 15 -10.15 8.34 -26.26
CA GLY A 15 -10.02 9.77 -25.96
C GLY A 15 -9.77 10.08 -24.48
N LEU A 16 -10.49 9.39 -23.57
CA LEU A 16 -10.31 9.57 -22.13
C LEU A 16 -8.91 9.12 -21.66
N SER A 17 -8.40 8.04 -22.26
CA SER A 17 -7.06 7.51 -21.94
C SER A 17 -5.95 8.51 -22.26
N PHE A 18 -6.06 9.22 -23.40
CA PHE A 18 -5.09 10.25 -23.80
C PHE A 18 -5.13 11.48 -22.89
N LEU A 19 -6.31 11.87 -22.39
CA LEU A 19 -6.45 12.98 -21.44
C LEU A 19 -5.77 12.69 -20.10
N ILE A 20 -5.96 11.47 -19.57
CA ILE A 20 -5.32 11.04 -18.32
C ILE A 20 -3.80 10.97 -18.50
N ALA A 21 -3.33 10.33 -19.58
CA ALA A 21 -1.90 10.21 -19.85
C ALA A 21 -1.23 11.59 -20.07
N GLY A 22 -1.87 12.49 -20.82
CA GLY A 22 -1.37 13.85 -21.06
C GLY A 22 -1.30 14.68 -19.78
N GLY A 23 -2.33 14.61 -18.93
CA GLY A 23 -2.35 15.29 -17.64
C GLY A 23 -1.25 14.80 -16.69
N LEU A 24 -1.03 13.47 -16.64
CA LEU A 24 0.01 12.86 -15.81
C LEU A 24 1.42 13.24 -16.28
N LEU A 25 1.64 13.31 -17.60
CA LEU A 25 2.91 13.74 -18.19
C LEU A 25 3.25 15.20 -17.86
N VAL A 26 2.27 16.12 -17.95
CA VAL A 26 2.47 17.53 -17.58
C VAL A 26 2.78 17.67 -16.08
N LEU A 27 2.13 16.87 -15.23
CA LEU A 27 2.41 16.84 -13.79
C LEU A 27 3.83 16.36 -13.51
N LEU A 28 4.29 15.32 -14.23
CA LEU A 28 5.64 14.76 -14.14
C LEU A 28 6.71 15.76 -14.59
N LEU A 29 6.49 16.46 -15.71
CA LEU A 29 7.39 17.50 -16.21
C LEU A 29 7.47 18.68 -15.23
N ARG A 30 6.35 19.09 -14.64
CA ARG A 30 6.33 20.14 -13.61
C ARG A 30 7.05 19.71 -12.33
N TYR A 31 6.96 18.43 -11.97
CA TYR A 31 7.64 17.86 -10.81
C TYR A 31 9.16 17.77 -11.01
N MET A 32 9.62 17.48 -12.23
CA MET A 32 11.05 17.42 -12.55
C MET A 32 11.72 18.80 -12.75
N GLY A 33 10.99 19.81 -13.21
CA GLY A 33 11.56 21.13 -13.54
C GLY A 33 11.77 22.11 -12.37
N GLY A 34 11.34 21.79 -11.14
CA GLY A 34 11.19 22.78 -10.07
C GLY A 34 12.30 22.91 -9.01
N GLY A 35 13.45 22.23 -9.14
CA GLY A 35 14.38 22.05 -8.01
C GLY A 35 15.85 22.36 -8.31
N GLY A 36 16.14 23.53 -8.86
CA GLY A 36 17.50 24.00 -9.11
C GLY A 36 17.90 25.17 -8.21
N ASP A 37 18.09 24.94 -6.92
CA ASP A 37 18.83 25.89 -6.07
C ASP A 37 19.86 25.12 -5.22
N GLN A 38 21.06 24.98 -5.79
CA GLN A 38 22.23 24.45 -5.10
C GLN A 38 22.71 25.47 -4.07
N GLY A 39 22.11 25.42 -2.89
CA GLY A 39 22.64 26.05 -1.68
C GLY A 39 23.97 25.44 -1.27
N LYS A 40 25.07 25.92 -1.88
CA LYS A 40 26.44 25.76 -1.38
C LYS A 40 26.53 26.35 0.03
N ARG A 41 26.40 25.56 1.10
CA ARG A 41 26.86 25.98 2.43
C ARG A 41 27.53 24.86 3.23
N ARG A 42 28.82 25.15 3.47
CA ARG A 42 29.61 24.90 4.69
C ARG A 42 30.09 23.49 4.99
N ARG A 43 31.33 23.26 4.56
CA ARG A 43 32.41 22.67 5.35
C ARG A 43 32.39 23.17 6.80
N GLU A 44 32.54 22.27 7.76
CA GLU A 44 33.40 22.40 8.96
C GLU A 44 33.53 21.07 9.73
N PRO A 45 34.46 20.90 10.68
CA PRO A 45 35.50 19.88 10.57
C PRO A 45 35.47 18.79 11.65
N ARG A 46 36.28 17.78 11.38
CA ARG A 46 36.67 16.62 12.18
C ARG A 46 37.51 17.03 13.41
N PRO A 47 37.34 16.30 14.53
CA PRO A 47 38.47 15.80 15.33
C PRO A 47 38.30 14.26 15.48
N GLU A 48 39.25 13.39 15.11
CA GLU A 48 40.50 13.02 15.82
C GLU A 48 40.34 13.06 17.34
N GLU A 49 40.78 12.14 18.18
CA GLU A 49 41.36 10.80 18.14
C GLU A 49 41.39 10.40 19.62
N THR A 50 41.05 9.16 19.98
CA THR A 50 41.49 8.51 21.24
C THR A 50 41.12 7.03 21.13
N SER A 51 42.01 6.19 20.61
CA SER A 51 43.17 5.58 21.27
C SER A 51 42.78 4.58 22.37
N SER A 52 42.86 3.30 21.97
CA SER A 52 43.64 2.24 22.62
C SER A 52 43.35 1.82 24.06
N ALA A 53 42.70 0.65 24.20
CA ALA A 53 43.05 -0.43 25.16
C ALA A 53 42.16 -1.64 24.80
N GLN A 54 42.62 -2.61 24.02
CA GLN A 54 43.40 -3.78 24.46
C GLN A 54 42.58 -4.69 25.41
N GLU A 55 41.93 -5.72 24.86
CA GLU A 55 41.83 -6.99 25.56
C GLU A 55 41.94 -8.16 24.58
N VAL A 56 43.05 -8.87 24.77
CA VAL A 56 43.48 -10.06 24.04
C VAL A 56 42.89 -11.24 24.79
N VAL A 57 41.92 -11.95 24.20
CA VAL A 57 41.67 -13.35 24.55
C VAL A 57 41.52 -14.17 23.27
N ARG A 58 42.41 -15.14 23.18
CA ARG A 58 42.66 -16.09 22.10
C ARG A 58 42.09 -17.43 22.55
N GLN A 59 41.24 -18.05 21.74
CA GLN A 59 41.03 -19.51 21.63
C GLN A 59 40.06 -19.74 20.46
N GLU A 60 40.55 -20.06 19.26
CA GLU A 60 40.77 -21.44 18.78
C GLU A 60 39.56 -22.37 18.99
N THR A 61 38.66 -22.41 18.01
CA THR A 61 38.17 -23.68 17.47
C THR A 61 37.90 -23.47 15.97
N GLY A 62 38.81 -23.99 15.16
CA GLY A 62 38.71 -23.98 13.71
C GLY A 62 37.59 -24.89 13.23
N LEU A 63 36.48 -24.29 12.84
CA LEU A 63 35.60 -24.82 11.81
C LEU A 63 35.56 -23.76 10.72
N ALA A 64 36.13 -24.10 9.57
CA ALA A 64 36.22 -23.25 8.38
C ALA A 64 34.84 -22.74 7.96
N HIS A 65 34.39 -21.65 8.58
CA HIS A 65 33.29 -20.85 8.11
C HIS A 65 33.81 -20.17 6.85
N ARG A 66 33.40 -20.73 5.71
CA ARG A 66 33.38 -20.02 4.44
C ARG A 66 32.82 -18.64 4.75
N PRO A 67 33.56 -17.54 4.53
CA PRO A 67 33.05 -16.20 4.76
C PRO A 67 31.89 -16.02 3.80
N GLU A 68 30.70 -16.34 4.29
CA GLU A 68 29.46 -15.97 3.67
C GLU A 68 29.51 -14.44 3.71
N VAL A 69 29.73 -13.85 2.54
CA VAL A 69 29.75 -12.40 2.37
C VAL A 69 28.34 -11.96 2.73
N ALA A 70 28.14 -11.66 4.02
CA ALA A 70 26.91 -11.14 4.55
C ALA A 70 26.71 -9.80 3.87
N MET A 71 25.96 -9.80 2.76
CA MET A 71 25.59 -8.58 2.09
C MET A 71 24.83 -7.77 3.12
N SER A 72 25.43 -6.68 3.59
CA SER A 72 24.82 -5.80 4.57
C SER A 72 23.66 -5.08 3.89
N LEU A 73 22.49 -5.69 3.91
CA LEU A 73 21.26 -5.10 3.40
C LEU A 73 20.87 -3.98 4.36
N ARG A 74 21.09 -2.73 3.93
CA ARG A 74 20.63 -1.57 4.68
C ARG A 74 19.15 -1.33 4.34
N PRO A 75 18.24 -1.26 5.33
CA PRO A 75 16.85 -0.93 5.05
C PRO A 75 16.77 0.48 4.47
N VAL A 76 16.27 0.58 3.24
CA VAL A 76 16.20 1.85 2.49
C VAL A 76 14.91 2.61 2.80
N MET A 77 13.80 1.90 2.96
CA MET A 77 12.47 2.46 3.20
C MET A 77 11.65 1.50 4.07
N ARG A 78 10.86 2.03 5.00
CA ARG A 78 9.89 1.26 5.80
C ARG A 78 8.48 1.78 5.52
N LEU A 79 7.55 0.87 5.31
CA LEU A 79 6.13 1.17 5.17
C LEU A 79 5.44 0.87 6.50
N LEU A 80 4.74 1.85 7.04
CA LEU A 80 4.05 1.78 8.32
C LEU A 80 2.56 2.11 8.10
N ARG A 81 1.70 1.66 9.01
CA ARG A 81 0.30 2.10 9.11
C ARG A 81 0.11 2.83 10.43
N ASP A 82 -0.55 3.98 10.40
CA ASP A 82 -0.89 4.72 11.61
C ASP A 82 -2.17 4.14 12.30
N GLN A 83 -2.60 4.77 13.40
CA GLN A 83 -3.79 4.32 14.15
C GLN A 83 -5.09 4.48 13.36
N GLU A 84 -5.08 5.30 12.31
CA GLU A 84 -6.20 5.52 11.41
C GLU A 84 -6.09 4.66 10.13
N ASP A 85 -5.20 3.66 10.14
CA ASP A 85 -4.91 2.78 9.02
C ASP A 85 -4.36 3.50 7.76
N ARG A 86 -3.82 4.72 7.93
CA ARG A 86 -3.19 5.46 6.83
C ARG A 86 -1.75 4.99 6.63
N LEU A 87 -1.35 4.91 5.37
CA LEU A 87 0.01 4.54 5.00
C LEU A 87 0.99 5.69 5.34
N VAL A 88 2.09 5.36 6.02
CA VAL A 88 3.19 6.26 6.35
C VAL A 88 4.49 5.67 5.84
N VAL A 89 5.29 6.47 5.15
CA VAL A 89 6.59 6.04 4.61
C VAL A 89 7.70 6.60 5.50
N GLU A 90 8.57 5.74 6.02
CA GLU A 90 9.76 6.13 6.78
C GLU A 90 11.02 5.96 5.92
N VAL A 91 11.77 7.03 5.71
CA VAL A 91 13.03 7.06 4.96
C VAL A 91 14.08 7.77 5.81
N GLU A 92 15.21 7.11 6.06
CA GLU A 92 16.29 7.64 6.90
C GLU A 92 15.83 8.16 8.28
N GLY A 93 14.82 7.51 8.86
CA GLY A 93 14.25 7.88 10.16
C GLY A 93 13.27 9.06 10.12
N GLN A 94 12.99 9.63 8.94
CA GLN A 94 11.92 10.62 8.76
C GLN A 94 10.65 9.98 8.23
N ARG A 95 9.51 10.40 8.76
CA ARG A 95 8.18 9.89 8.38
C ARG A 95 7.45 10.89 7.52
N TYR A 96 6.88 10.39 6.44
CA TYR A 96 6.11 11.15 5.48
C TYR A 96 4.74 10.49 5.30
N ARG A 97 3.68 11.28 5.42
CA ARG A 97 2.30 10.85 5.16
C ARG A 97 1.92 11.11 3.70
N HIS A 98 2.54 12.11 3.09
CA HIS A 98 2.32 12.49 1.70
C HIS A 98 3.65 12.70 0.99
N LEU A 99 3.74 12.32 -0.28
CA LEU A 99 4.92 12.59 -1.12
C LEU A 99 5.24 14.10 -1.21
N THR A 100 4.23 14.96 -1.06
CA THR A 100 4.37 16.42 -1.06
C THR A 100 5.09 16.97 0.19
N GLU A 101 5.21 16.17 1.26
CA GLU A 101 5.96 16.52 2.46
C GLU A 101 7.47 16.38 2.26
N ILE A 102 7.89 15.58 1.27
CA ILE A 102 9.30 15.38 0.94
C ILE A 102 9.82 16.59 0.17
N ARG A 103 10.54 17.47 0.87
CA ARG A 103 11.16 18.67 0.27
C ARG A 103 12.49 18.37 -0.42
N ASP A 104 13.16 17.30 -0.01
CA ASP A 104 14.41 16.86 -0.61
C ASP A 104 14.13 16.11 -1.91
N GLY A 105 14.54 16.68 -3.04
CA GLY A 105 14.37 16.05 -4.35
C GLY A 105 15.12 14.73 -4.51
N GLY A 106 16.21 14.50 -3.77
CA GLY A 106 16.94 13.23 -3.74
C GLY A 106 16.12 12.13 -3.10
N VAL A 107 15.63 12.38 -1.88
CA VAL A 107 14.74 11.47 -1.14
C VAL A 107 13.47 11.20 -1.94
N GLY A 108 12.86 12.23 -2.53
CA GLY A 108 11.64 12.09 -3.34
C GLY A 108 11.83 11.16 -4.53
N ARG A 109 12.94 11.32 -5.29
CA ARG A 109 13.28 10.42 -6.40
C ARG A 109 13.53 8.99 -5.95
N GLN A 110 14.22 8.81 -4.82
CA GLN A 110 14.50 7.50 -4.25
C GLN A 110 13.22 6.76 -3.85
N VAL A 111 12.28 7.44 -3.19
CA VAL A 111 10.97 6.86 -2.84
C VAL A 111 10.20 6.43 -4.09
N VAL A 112 10.16 7.28 -5.12
CA VAL A 112 9.48 6.96 -6.38
C VAL A 112 10.11 5.75 -7.07
N ALA A 113 11.44 5.65 -7.11
CA ALA A 113 12.14 4.50 -7.68
C ALA A 113 11.79 3.21 -6.93
N ILE A 114 11.83 3.22 -5.59
CA ILE A 114 11.48 2.04 -4.79
C ILE A 114 10.02 1.63 -4.99
N ILE A 115 9.10 2.59 -5.12
CA ILE A 115 7.69 2.29 -5.43
C ILE A 115 7.57 1.61 -6.80
N GLN A 116 8.31 2.06 -7.81
CA GLN A 116 8.33 1.42 -9.14
C GLN A 116 8.89 -0.02 -9.05
N ASP A 117 9.98 -0.21 -8.32
CA ASP A 117 10.56 -1.54 -8.09
C ASP A 117 9.57 -2.46 -7.36
N LEU A 118 8.85 -1.94 -6.37
CA LEU A 118 7.82 -2.68 -5.63
C LEU A 118 6.63 -3.06 -6.53
N ILE A 119 6.21 -2.17 -7.43
CA ILE A 119 5.16 -2.45 -8.42
C ILE A 119 5.64 -3.53 -9.40
N ALA A 120 6.85 -3.41 -9.92
CA ALA A 120 7.43 -4.41 -10.83
C ALA A 120 7.56 -5.78 -10.16
N PHE A 121 7.96 -5.79 -8.88
CA PHE A 121 8.05 -6.99 -8.06
C PHE A 121 6.67 -7.63 -7.80
N ALA A 122 5.65 -6.81 -7.45
CA ALA A 122 4.32 -7.28 -7.12
C ALA A 122 3.47 -7.62 -8.36
N GLY A 123 3.78 -7.04 -9.53
CA GLY A 123 2.99 -7.14 -10.75
C GLY A 123 2.54 -8.56 -11.11
N PRO A 124 3.46 -9.53 -11.22
CA PRO A 124 3.10 -10.91 -11.54
C PRO A 124 2.14 -11.56 -10.53
N VAL A 125 2.32 -11.28 -9.24
CA VAL A 125 1.48 -11.86 -8.17
C VAL A 125 0.08 -11.27 -8.19
N VAL A 126 -0.03 -9.96 -8.40
CA VAL A 126 -1.32 -9.27 -8.51
C VAL A 126 -2.06 -9.72 -9.78
N ALA A 127 -1.35 -9.86 -10.90
CA ALA A 127 -1.91 -10.36 -12.15
C ALA A 127 -2.47 -11.77 -12.01
N ALA A 128 -1.68 -12.71 -11.46
CA ALA A 128 -2.13 -14.09 -11.21
C ALA A 128 -3.36 -14.15 -10.30
N ARG A 129 -3.44 -13.28 -9.28
CA ARG A 129 -4.60 -13.21 -8.38
C ARG A 129 -5.86 -12.70 -9.08
N LEU A 130 -5.74 -11.72 -9.98
CA LEU A 130 -6.86 -11.22 -10.77
C LEU A 130 -7.35 -12.28 -11.76
N GLU A 131 -6.45 -13.01 -12.42
CA GLU A 131 -6.80 -14.12 -13.32
C GLU A 131 -7.53 -15.24 -12.57
N ALA A 132 -7.03 -15.63 -11.39
CA ALA A 132 -7.68 -16.65 -10.55
C ALA A 132 -9.10 -16.22 -10.12
N GLN A 133 -9.33 -14.94 -9.81
CA GLN A 133 -10.65 -14.44 -9.47
C GLN A 133 -11.63 -14.51 -10.65
N GLN A 134 -11.17 -14.22 -11.87
CA GLN A 134 -12.00 -14.31 -13.08
C GLN A 134 -12.35 -15.75 -13.46
N ALA A 135 -11.46 -16.72 -13.18
CA ALA A 135 -11.74 -18.13 -13.45
C ALA A 135 -12.87 -18.70 -12.56
N THR A 136 -13.05 -18.18 -11.35
CA THR A 136 -14.09 -18.70 -10.43
C THR A 136 -15.51 -18.20 -10.69
N SER A 137 -15.69 -17.10 -11.44
CA SER A 137 -17.02 -16.54 -11.73
C SER A 137 -17.74 -17.17 -12.92
N SER A 138 -17.11 -18.12 -13.62
CA SER A 138 -17.68 -18.82 -14.78
C SER A 138 -18.06 -20.27 -14.47
N THR A 139 -18.70 -20.51 -13.32
CA THR A 139 -19.42 -21.78 -13.12
C THR A 139 -20.78 -21.66 -13.81
N PRO A 140 -21.05 -22.39 -14.91
CA PRO A 140 -22.34 -22.34 -15.58
C PRO A 140 -23.40 -22.92 -14.65
N SER A 141 -24.33 -22.08 -14.21
CA SER A 141 -25.58 -22.51 -13.60
C SER A 141 -26.40 -23.24 -14.67
N SER A 142 -26.13 -24.54 -14.85
CA SER A 142 -26.97 -25.44 -15.62
C SER A 142 -28.07 -25.98 -14.71
N GLY A 143 -29.32 -25.68 -15.05
CA GLY A 143 -30.47 -26.45 -14.57
C GLY A 143 -31.57 -25.64 -13.91
N GLY A 144 -32.17 -24.71 -14.65
CA GLY A 144 -33.43 -24.07 -14.28
C GLY A 144 -34.26 -23.81 -15.54
N SER A 145 -34.94 -24.86 -16.00
CA SER A 145 -35.95 -24.80 -17.07
C SER A 145 -37.28 -24.26 -16.52
N ALA A 146 -38.10 -23.71 -17.43
CA ALA A 146 -39.41 -23.04 -17.25
C ALA A 146 -39.29 -21.52 -16.93
N GLU A 147 -39.93 -20.58 -17.63
CA GLU A 147 -41.16 -20.60 -18.42
C GLU A 147 -41.22 -19.30 -19.27
N PRO A 148 -41.75 -19.30 -20.51
CA PRO A 148 -41.80 -18.10 -21.36
C PRO A 148 -43.00 -17.22 -20.98
N SER A 149 -42.80 -16.25 -20.09
CA SER A 149 -43.77 -15.17 -19.90
C SER A 149 -43.52 -14.07 -20.92
N ALA A 150 -44.30 -14.11 -22.00
CA ALA A 150 -44.49 -13.00 -22.90
C ALA A 150 -45.11 -11.81 -22.13
N ALA A 151 -44.28 -10.82 -21.81
CA ALA A 151 -44.73 -9.47 -21.48
C ALA A 151 -44.01 -8.53 -22.45
N GLU A 152 -44.77 -7.97 -23.37
CA GLU A 152 -44.37 -6.88 -24.25
C GLU A 152 -43.99 -5.68 -23.38
N GLU A 153 -42.69 -5.53 -23.09
CA GLU A 153 -42.15 -4.32 -22.51
C GLU A 153 -41.77 -3.39 -23.66
N GLU A 154 -42.72 -2.50 -23.95
CA GLU A 154 -42.65 -1.40 -24.90
C GLU A 154 -41.40 -0.56 -24.63
N THR A 155 -40.33 -0.83 -25.39
CA THR A 155 -39.13 0.00 -25.46
C THR A 155 -39.51 1.38 -25.99
N ALA A 156 -39.81 2.29 -25.07
CA ALA A 156 -39.85 3.72 -25.35
C ALA A 156 -38.46 4.16 -25.83
N PRO A 157 -38.36 4.94 -26.92
CA PRO A 157 -37.09 5.44 -27.42
C PRO A 157 -36.45 6.33 -26.33
N ALA A 158 -35.22 6.00 -25.96
CA ALA A 158 -34.40 6.82 -25.07
C ALA A 158 -34.23 8.20 -25.71
N ASP A 159 -35.00 9.16 -25.21
CA ASP A 159 -34.90 10.57 -25.60
C ASP A 159 -33.50 11.09 -25.19
N PRO A 160 -32.62 11.41 -26.16
CA PRO A 160 -31.27 11.90 -25.86
C PRO A 160 -31.31 13.21 -25.07
N GLU A 161 -32.42 13.95 -25.10
CA GLU A 161 -32.58 15.19 -24.34
C GLU A 161 -32.76 14.93 -22.84
N ALA A 162 -33.41 13.81 -22.46
CA ALA A 162 -33.55 13.40 -21.06
C ALA A 162 -32.19 13.00 -20.44
N ALA A 163 -31.33 12.31 -21.21
CA ALA A 163 -29.98 11.97 -20.77
C ALA A 163 -29.10 13.23 -20.59
N ALA A 164 -29.23 14.22 -21.47
CA ALA A 164 -28.52 15.48 -21.35
C ALA A 164 -28.99 16.32 -20.14
N ALA A 165 -30.28 16.29 -19.82
CA ALA A 165 -30.82 16.94 -18.62
C ALA A 165 -30.28 16.32 -17.33
N PHE A 166 -30.18 14.99 -17.27
CA PHE A 166 -29.64 14.28 -16.11
C PHE A 166 -28.16 14.58 -15.85
N LEU A 167 -27.33 14.66 -16.90
CA LEU A 167 -25.91 15.03 -16.76
C LEU A 167 -25.72 16.47 -16.27
N ARG A 168 -26.61 17.40 -16.67
CA ARG A 168 -26.58 18.78 -16.15
C ARG A 168 -26.92 18.84 -14.66
N GLU A 169 -27.82 17.99 -14.18
CA GLU A 169 -28.19 17.91 -12.77
C GLU A 169 -27.05 17.35 -11.91
N LEU A 170 -26.36 16.29 -12.37
CA LEU A 170 -25.16 15.77 -11.70
C LEU A 170 -24.02 16.79 -11.62
N THR A 171 -23.84 17.59 -12.67
CA THR A 171 -22.79 18.64 -12.69
C THR A 171 -23.12 19.77 -11.70
N ARG A 172 -24.40 20.04 -11.46
CA ARG A 172 -24.86 21.07 -10.50
C ARG A 172 -24.63 20.65 -9.04
N GLN A 173 -24.79 19.37 -8.73
CA GLN A 173 -24.63 18.84 -7.37
C GLN A 173 -23.15 18.59 -6.98
N GLY A 174 -22.25 18.43 -7.97
CA GLY A 174 -20.84 18.17 -7.74
C GLY A 174 -19.95 19.40 -7.52
N SER A 175 -20.48 20.63 -7.56
CA SER A 175 -19.66 21.83 -7.41
C SER A 175 -19.23 22.03 -5.95
N PRO A 176 -17.93 21.90 -5.61
CA PRO A 176 -17.47 22.02 -4.24
C PRO A 176 -17.71 23.45 -3.73
N PRO A 177 -18.19 23.62 -2.48
CA PRO A 177 -18.45 24.95 -1.94
C PRO A 177 -17.17 25.80 -1.96
N PRO A 178 -17.27 27.11 -2.26
CA PRO A 178 -16.11 27.98 -2.27
C PRO A 178 -15.44 27.92 -0.90
N ARG A 179 -14.17 27.50 -0.88
CA ARG A 179 -13.35 27.44 0.32
C ARG A 179 -13.23 28.85 0.88
N ARG A 180 -14.03 29.14 1.91
CA ARG A 180 -13.87 30.36 2.72
C ARG A 180 -12.49 30.29 3.38
N SER A 181 -11.58 31.14 2.91
CA SER A 181 -10.29 31.42 3.51
C SER A 181 -10.53 31.92 4.94
N ARG A 182 -10.39 31.03 5.92
CA ARG A 182 -10.37 31.41 7.33
C ARG A 182 -9.08 32.22 7.59
N PRO A 183 -9.17 33.41 8.22
CA PRO A 183 -7.99 34.15 8.64
C PRO A 183 -7.23 33.33 9.69
N LEU A 184 -5.92 33.25 9.48
CA LEU A 184 -4.95 32.60 10.36
C LEU A 184 -4.94 33.32 11.71
N LEU A 185 -5.65 32.77 12.70
CA LEU A 185 -5.40 33.05 14.10
C LEU A 185 -4.08 32.36 14.45
N SER A 186 -3.07 33.16 14.79
CA SER A 186 -1.81 32.72 15.37
C SER A 186 -2.08 31.95 16.65
N ILE A 187 -2.06 30.62 16.55
CA ILE A 187 -2.08 29.72 17.70
C ILE A 187 -0.64 29.67 18.22
N ASP A 188 -0.44 30.21 19.42
CA ASP A 188 0.82 30.12 20.14
C ASP A 188 1.26 28.65 20.25
N PRO A 189 2.57 28.36 20.07
CA PRO A 189 3.08 27.00 20.12
C PRO A 189 2.96 26.46 21.54
N VAL A 190 1.92 25.66 21.79
CA VAL A 190 1.86 24.82 22.98
C VAL A 190 2.99 23.80 22.87
N PRO A 191 3.92 23.72 23.83
CA PRO A 191 4.93 22.68 23.84
C PRO A 191 4.21 21.34 24.10
N PHE A 192 3.90 20.62 23.01
CA PHE A 192 3.54 19.21 23.09
C PHE A 192 4.75 18.47 23.62
N ARG A 193 4.77 18.28 24.94
CA ARG A 193 5.59 17.30 25.64
C ARG A 193 5.31 15.95 24.97
N ARG A 194 6.29 15.44 24.22
CA ARG A 194 6.31 14.08 23.65
C ARG A 194 6.54 13.03 24.76
N GLN A 195 5.67 13.02 25.75
CA GLN A 195 5.43 11.98 26.74
C GLN A 195 4.00 11.54 26.40
N ASP A 196 3.68 10.46 25.69
CA ASP A 196 3.97 9.07 26.00
C ASP A 196 3.60 8.17 24.79
N MET A 197 4.46 8.08 23.78
CA MET A 197 4.32 7.07 22.71
C MET A 197 5.63 6.32 22.47
N ARG A 198 6.36 6.00 23.55
CA ARG A 198 7.51 5.08 23.54
C ARG A 198 7.17 3.68 24.07
N LEU A 199 5.88 3.32 24.17
CA LEU A 199 5.50 1.96 24.58
C LEU A 199 5.59 0.91 23.46
N TRP A 200 5.77 1.33 22.20
CA TRP A 200 5.99 0.42 21.07
C TRP A 200 7.47 0.28 20.69
N GLU A 201 8.36 1.04 21.33
CA GLU A 201 9.81 0.80 21.36
C GLU A 201 10.16 -0.02 22.62
N ARG A 202 9.54 -1.19 22.83
CA ARG A 202 10.14 -2.19 23.73
C ARG A 202 11.24 -2.90 22.93
N PRO A 203 12.53 -2.62 23.19
CA PRO A 203 13.59 -3.39 22.57
C PRO A 203 13.56 -4.80 23.18
N GLY A 204 13.34 -5.82 22.34
CA GLY A 204 13.71 -7.18 22.71
C GLY A 204 12.62 -8.24 22.77
N ILE A 205 11.34 -7.92 22.52
CA ILE A 205 10.35 -8.96 22.24
C ILE A 205 10.16 -8.96 20.73
N GLN A 206 11.05 -9.66 20.01
CA GLN A 206 10.70 -10.15 18.68
C GLN A 206 9.58 -11.16 18.91
N LEU A 207 8.34 -10.67 19.00
CA LEU A 207 7.17 -11.53 19.00
C LEU A 207 7.32 -12.43 17.78
N ASN A 208 7.22 -13.73 18.03
CA ASN A 208 7.32 -14.71 16.97
C ASN A 208 6.26 -14.35 15.92
N LEU A 209 6.63 -14.28 14.63
CA LEU A 209 5.69 -13.92 13.56
C LEU A 209 4.40 -14.73 13.64
N ALA A 210 4.48 -16.00 14.07
CA ALA A 210 3.31 -16.84 14.29
C ALA A 210 2.36 -16.31 15.39
N GLU A 211 2.90 -15.79 16.49
CA GLU A 211 2.10 -15.20 17.58
C GLU A 211 1.42 -13.91 17.12
N GLU A 212 2.09 -13.08 16.33
CA GLU A 212 1.49 -11.87 15.77
C GLU A 212 0.36 -12.19 14.78
N VAL A 213 0.59 -13.15 13.89
CA VAL A 213 -0.42 -13.63 12.95
C VAL A 213 -1.61 -14.25 13.69
N GLU A 214 -1.36 -15.06 14.73
CA GLU A 214 -2.40 -15.65 15.57
C GLU A 214 -3.23 -14.56 16.26
N ALA A 215 -2.61 -13.53 16.83
CA ALA A 215 -3.32 -12.44 17.48
C ALA A 215 -4.24 -11.68 16.53
N ILE A 216 -3.79 -11.43 15.29
CA ILE A 216 -4.61 -10.79 14.24
C ILE A 216 -5.76 -11.71 13.83
N LEU A 217 -5.49 -13.00 13.66
CA LEU A 217 -6.48 -14.01 13.28
C LEU A 217 -7.59 -14.12 14.34
N GLN A 218 -7.23 -14.27 15.61
CA GLN A 218 -8.21 -14.36 16.70
C GLN A 218 -9.08 -13.10 16.79
N ARG A 219 -8.50 -11.92 16.59
CA ARG A 219 -9.27 -10.66 16.53
C ARG A 219 -10.29 -10.67 15.37
N ARG A 220 -9.93 -11.24 14.22
CA ARG A 220 -10.83 -11.38 13.06
C ARG A 220 -11.94 -12.40 13.30
N LEU A 221 -11.62 -13.56 13.88
CA LEU A 221 -12.61 -14.59 14.23
C LEU A 221 -13.68 -14.06 15.20
N LEU A 222 -13.31 -13.17 16.12
CA LEU A 222 -14.28 -12.52 17.01
C LEU A 222 -15.24 -11.57 16.29
N ALA A 223 -14.75 -10.89 15.24
CA ALA A 223 -15.49 -9.90 14.46
C ALA A 223 -16.44 -10.53 13.42
N GLU A 224 -16.16 -11.75 12.94
CA GLU A 224 -16.94 -12.43 11.90
C GLU A 224 -17.75 -13.60 12.49
N PRO A 225 -19.09 -13.47 12.63
CA PRO A 225 -19.92 -14.49 13.28
C PRO A 225 -19.88 -15.86 12.59
N THR A 226 -19.72 -15.87 11.26
CA THR A 226 -19.70 -17.09 10.44
C THR A 226 -18.45 -17.95 10.66
N LEU A 227 -17.39 -17.38 11.24
CA LEU A 227 -16.15 -18.09 11.52
C LEU A 227 -16.01 -18.48 13.00
N ARG A 228 -16.93 -18.05 13.88
CA ARG A 228 -16.87 -18.36 15.32
C ARG A 228 -16.94 -19.85 15.64
N GLU A 229 -17.56 -20.63 14.77
CA GLU A 229 -17.68 -22.07 14.94
C GLU A 229 -16.39 -22.82 14.54
N ARG A 230 -15.45 -22.16 13.86
CA ARG A 230 -14.19 -22.76 13.42
C ARG A 230 -13.06 -22.47 14.40
N GLN A 231 -12.28 -23.49 14.73
CA GLN A 231 -11.08 -23.36 15.54
C GLN A 231 -9.87 -23.20 14.62
N ILE A 232 -9.42 -21.98 14.41
CA ILE A 232 -8.24 -21.71 13.57
C ILE A 232 -7.09 -21.25 14.46
N HIS A 233 -5.95 -21.92 14.36
CA HIS A 233 -4.73 -21.61 15.08
C HIS A 233 -3.52 -21.58 14.16
N VAL A 234 -2.62 -20.64 14.39
CA VAL A 234 -1.34 -20.50 13.70
C VAL A 234 -0.22 -20.71 14.71
N THR A 235 0.66 -21.66 14.43
CA THR A 235 1.81 -22.00 15.28
C THR A 235 3.07 -22.06 14.44
N GLN A 236 4.22 -21.75 15.05
CA GLN A 236 5.52 -22.00 14.41
C GLN A 236 6.08 -23.32 14.90
N ALA A 237 6.47 -24.20 13.98
CA ALA A 237 7.19 -25.41 14.32
C ALA A 237 8.66 -25.09 14.69
N PRO A 238 9.38 -26.00 15.38
CA PRO A 238 10.76 -25.77 15.79
C PRO A 238 11.74 -25.54 14.63
N ASP A 239 11.38 -25.97 13.42
CA ASP A 239 12.12 -25.74 12.17
C ASP A 239 11.86 -24.34 11.56
N GLY A 240 11.01 -23.53 12.20
CA GLY A 240 10.62 -22.20 11.74
C GLY A 240 9.44 -22.20 10.75
N THR A 241 8.94 -23.37 10.34
CA THR A 241 7.79 -23.46 9.43
C THR A 241 6.49 -23.03 10.11
N LEU A 242 5.61 -22.37 9.36
CA LEU A 242 4.29 -21.99 9.84
C LEU A 242 3.32 -23.15 9.65
N ARG A 243 2.60 -23.50 10.72
CA ARG A 243 1.55 -24.51 10.73
C ARG A 243 0.22 -23.86 11.05
N ILE A 244 -0.76 -24.11 10.19
CA ILE A 244 -2.12 -23.63 10.36
C ILE A 244 -2.98 -24.84 10.69
N GLN A 245 -3.61 -24.82 11.85
CA GLN A 245 -4.62 -25.80 12.23
C GLN A 245 -6.00 -25.20 11.99
N VAL A 246 -6.86 -25.91 11.26
CA VAL A 246 -8.27 -25.57 11.07
C VAL A 246 -9.09 -26.75 11.57
N ASP A 247 -9.74 -26.56 12.70
CA ASP A 247 -10.47 -27.59 13.44
C ASP A 247 -9.54 -28.77 13.80
N THR A 248 -9.60 -29.85 13.05
CA THR A 248 -8.76 -31.06 13.23
C THR A 248 -7.70 -31.24 12.13
N ALA A 249 -7.75 -30.43 11.08
CA ALA A 249 -6.84 -30.52 9.94
C ALA A 249 -5.62 -29.62 10.14
N PHE A 250 -4.45 -30.12 9.79
CA PHE A 250 -3.18 -29.37 9.82
C PHE A 250 -2.68 -29.11 8.40
N TYR A 251 -2.27 -27.87 8.16
CA TYR A 251 -1.66 -27.41 6.93
C TYR A 251 -0.28 -26.84 7.26
N ALA A 252 0.74 -27.24 6.50
CA ALA A 252 2.10 -26.72 6.62
C ALA A 252 2.50 -26.07 5.28
N SER A 253 3.22 -24.96 5.37
CA SER A 253 3.82 -24.24 4.24
C SER A 253 5.32 -24.46 4.17
#